data_AF-A0A4Q3J548-F1
#
_entry.id   AF-A0A4Q3J548-F1
#
_cell.length_a   1.000
_cell.length_b   1.000
_cell.length_c   1.000
_cell.angle_alpha   90.00
_cell.angle_beta   90.00
_cell.angle_gamma   90.00
#
_symmetry.space_group_name_H-M   'P 1'
#
loop_
_entity.id
_entity.type
_entity.pdbx_description
1 polymer ?
#
loop_
_entity_poly.entity_id
_entity_poly.type
_entity_poly.pdbx_seq_one_letter_code
_entity_poly.pdbx_strand_id
1 'polypeptide(L)'
;QGPMVYKGVVFNEMKGAYSSATAVLGKKSQLSLYPDTTYGVNSGGDPTAIPDLSYDYFKDFHARYYHPSNARIVFYGDDDPEERLSILEKYLGQFDRIEVKSQIALQPRWSEPKRIVETYASSEAEAGKKTSMMTVNWMTDELSDPVTVLALNVLEHILVGNPAAPLRKALIDSGLGEGLTGSGLVEDMKQPYWTVGLKGIDEKDADVVETLILATLERLATEGVDKETVEAAVNSLEFAMRENNTGSFPRGISLMFRSMRTWLHGGNPLEPLSFEAPLSALKERLAKGERVFEDLIRSQLVDNKHRTTVLLKADASQAAREAAQERERLDAAQRAMSPEALELVKETTTKLKELQETPDKPEDLAKIPTLTLEDLPRVNKSIPIERESIGGVRSFTHALATNGVLYLDFGFDMHALPGNLLPLVPLFARALLQTGTSKQDFVSLTQRIGRSTGGIGFQRINSTRTDGASTAAWLMLRGKAVPDKAGELLAIIHDVLTDAQLGNRDRIRQMVLEAKAGFESSLAG
;
A
#
# COMPACT_ATOMS: atom_id res chain seq x y z
N GLN A 1 40.45 -2.95 20.27
CA GLN A 1 39.46 -3.85 20.90
C GLN A 1 38.28 -3.00 21.33
N GLY A 2 37.09 -3.25 20.78
CA GLY A 2 35.85 -2.54 21.12
C GLY A 2 34.82 -3.53 21.65
N PRO A 3 33.67 -3.04 22.16
CA PRO A 3 32.62 -3.91 22.67
C PRO A 3 32.02 -4.78 21.55
N MET A 4 31.54 -5.97 21.89
CA MET A 4 30.79 -6.82 20.97
C MET A 4 29.48 -6.12 20.58
N VAL A 5 29.09 -6.24 19.31
CA VAL A 5 27.86 -5.66 18.74
C VAL A 5 27.29 -6.60 17.70
N TYR A 6 25.96 -6.62 17.55
CA TYR A 6 25.34 -7.28 16.41
C TYR A 6 25.52 -6.46 15.12
N LYS A 7 25.73 -7.18 14.02
CA LYS A 7 25.76 -6.61 12.67
C LYS A 7 25.12 -7.58 11.68
N GLY A 8 24.37 -7.03 10.74
CA GLY A 8 23.77 -7.75 9.62
C GLY A 8 22.85 -6.83 8.83
N VAL A 9 22.73 -7.04 7.52
CA VAL A 9 21.86 -6.22 6.66
C VAL A 9 20.41 -6.30 7.14
N VAL A 10 19.85 -7.51 7.18
CA VAL A 10 18.47 -7.75 7.63
C VAL A 10 18.27 -7.37 9.11
N PHE A 11 19.25 -7.62 9.97
CA PHE A 11 19.17 -7.20 11.37
C PHE A 11 18.99 -5.68 11.51
N ASN A 12 19.79 -4.88 10.78
CA ASN A 12 19.69 -3.42 10.80
C ASN A 12 18.42 -2.92 10.11
N GLU A 13 18.03 -3.54 9.00
CA GLU A 13 16.78 -3.25 8.28
C GLU A 13 15.58 -3.43 9.20
N MET A 14 15.50 -4.57 9.89
CA MET A 14 14.38 -4.86 10.79
C MET A 14 14.39 -3.97 12.04
N LYS A 15 15.56 -3.53 12.53
CA LYS A 15 15.60 -2.48 13.57
C LYS A 15 15.03 -1.15 13.07
N GLY A 16 15.30 -0.78 11.81
CA GLY A 16 14.70 0.39 11.18
C GLY A 16 13.18 0.22 11.00
N ALA A 17 12.73 -0.93 10.50
CA ALA A 17 11.30 -1.22 10.34
C ALA A 17 10.53 -1.10 11.67
N TYR A 18 11.11 -1.59 12.78
CA TYR A 18 10.50 -1.50 14.11
C TYR A 18 10.55 -0.09 14.73
N SER A 19 11.30 0.86 14.16
CA SER A 19 11.22 2.28 14.55
C SER A 19 10.06 3.04 13.90
N SER A 20 9.43 2.48 12.85
CA SER A 20 8.24 3.07 12.25
C SER A 20 6.97 2.61 12.96
N ALA A 21 6.31 3.53 13.66
CA ALA A 21 5.06 3.25 14.38
C ALA A 21 3.98 2.63 13.49
N THR A 22 3.88 3.07 12.23
CA THR A 22 2.90 2.53 11.27
C THR A 22 3.26 1.11 10.84
N ALA A 23 4.55 0.82 10.60
CA ALA A 23 5.00 -0.53 10.27
C ALA A 23 4.78 -1.50 11.44
N VAL A 24 5.10 -1.06 12.67
CA VAL A 24 4.82 -1.83 13.89
C VAL A 24 3.34 -2.10 14.04
N LEU A 25 2.48 -1.08 13.91
CA LEU A 25 1.03 -1.24 14.00
C LEU A 25 0.50 -2.23 12.95
N GLY A 26 0.86 -2.03 11.68
CA GLY A 26 0.42 -2.92 10.60
C GLY A 26 0.85 -4.37 10.84
N LYS A 27 2.09 -4.57 11.30
CA LYS A 27 2.57 -5.92 11.63
C LYS A 27 1.82 -6.51 12.82
N LYS A 28 1.66 -5.77 13.92
CA LYS A 28 0.93 -6.23 15.11
C LYS A 28 -0.53 -6.53 14.79
N SER A 29 -1.18 -5.74 13.94
CA SER A 29 -2.53 -6.00 13.40
C SER A 29 -2.59 -7.35 12.68
N GLN A 30 -1.67 -7.62 11.75
CA GLN A 30 -1.62 -8.92 11.08
C GLN A 30 -1.38 -10.06 12.09
N LEU A 31 -0.32 -9.99 12.89
CA LEU A 31 0.04 -11.06 13.83
C LEU A 31 -1.09 -11.36 14.82
N SER A 32 -1.85 -10.33 15.21
CA SER A 32 -2.93 -10.45 16.18
C SER A 32 -4.00 -11.45 15.75
N LEU A 33 -4.28 -11.55 14.45
CA LEU A 33 -5.36 -12.38 13.90
C LEU A 33 -4.95 -13.85 13.70
N TYR A 34 -3.66 -14.14 13.55
CA TYR A 34 -3.21 -15.47 13.09
C TYR A 34 -2.28 -16.21 14.06
N PRO A 35 -2.59 -16.33 15.36
CA PRO A 35 -1.68 -16.89 16.36
C PRO A 35 -1.29 -18.36 16.11
N ASP A 36 -2.08 -19.12 15.35
CA ASP A 36 -1.92 -20.58 15.19
C ASP A 36 -1.33 -20.97 13.82
N THR A 37 -0.88 -20.00 13.02
CA THR A 37 -0.33 -20.25 11.66
C THR A 37 0.98 -19.51 11.44
N THR A 38 1.63 -19.73 10.29
CA THR A 38 2.87 -18.99 9.92
C THR A 38 2.68 -17.47 9.82
N TYR A 39 1.43 -16.99 9.74
CA TYR A 39 1.14 -15.56 9.73
C TYR A 39 1.19 -14.92 11.13
N GLY A 40 1.28 -15.74 12.19
CA GLY A 40 1.48 -15.32 13.59
C GLY A 40 2.93 -15.01 13.96
N VAL A 41 3.86 -15.12 13.00
CA VAL A 41 5.27 -14.73 13.17
C VAL A 41 5.70 -13.69 12.14
N ASN A 42 6.78 -12.96 12.43
CA ASN A 42 7.34 -11.97 11.51
C ASN A 42 8.33 -12.62 10.53
N SER A 43 7.91 -12.85 9.28
CA SER A 43 8.77 -13.38 8.20
C SER A 43 9.97 -12.49 7.85
N GLY A 44 9.92 -11.18 8.11
CA GLY A 44 11.08 -10.29 7.97
C GLY A 44 12.14 -10.50 9.06
N GLY A 45 11.72 -11.07 10.20
CA GLY A 45 12.56 -11.31 11.38
C GLY A 45 12.33 -10.27 12.47
N ASP A 46 12.18 -10.75 13.70
CA ASP A 46 12.21 -9.88 14.88
C ASP A 46 13.68 -9.65 15.28
N PRO A 47 14.16 -8.41 15.46
CA PRO A 47 15.54 -8.15 15.89
C PRO A 47 15.95 -8.91 17.16
N THR A 48 15.00 -9.24 18.03
CA THR A 48 15.26 -10.03 19.24
C THR A 48 15.44 -11.53 18.95
N ALA A 49 14.95 -12.05 17.82
CA ALA A 49 15.02 -13.46 17.45
C ALA A 49 16.03 -13.75 16.32
N ILE A 50 16.35 -12.76 15.47
CA ILE A 50 17.33 -12.91 14.37
C ILE A 50 18.69 -13.47 14.87
N PRO A 51 19.25 -13.03 16.03
CA PRO A 51 20.51 -13.57 16.52
C PRO A 51 20.49 -15.06 16.90
N ASP A 52 19.31 -15.67 17.05
CA ASP A 52 19.18 -17.11 17.34
C ASP A 52 19.19 -17.98 16.07
N LEU A 53 19.14 -17.37 14.88
CA LEU A 53 19.19 -18.09 13.61
C LEU A 53 20.58 -18.71 13.39
N SER A 54 20.65 -20.03 13.32
CA SER A 54 21.88 -20.74 12.95
C SER A 54 22.04 -20.86 11.44
N TYR A 55 23.30 -20.95 10.98
CA TYR A 55 23.61 -21.16 9.57
C TYR A 55 23.08 -22.50 9.02
N ASP A 56 23.08 -23.54 9.85
CA ASP A 56 22.54 -24.85 9.45
C ASP A 56 21.02 -24.79 9.26
N TYR A 57 20.28 -24.12 10.15
CA TYR A 57 18.86 -23.91 9.97
C TYR A 57 18.56 -23.12 8.69
N PHE A 58 19.35 -22.08 8.39
CA PHE A 58 19.21 -21.29 7.16
C PHE A 58 19.40 -22.16 5.91
N LYS A 59 20.47 -22.98 5.85
CA LYS A 59 20.70 -23.91 4.73
C LYS A 59 19.58 -24.94 4.60
N ASP A 60 19.12 -25.50 5.71
CA ASP A 60 18.06 -26.51 5.71
C ASP A 60 16.71 -25.91 5.27
N PHE A 61 16.43 -24.66 5.63
CA PHE A 61 15.27 -23.92 5.11
C PHE A 61 15.36 -23.76 3.59
N HIS A 62 16.50 -23.33 3.07
CA HIS A 62 16.74 -23.21 1.64
C HIS A 62 16.57 -24.55 0.92
N ALA A 63 17.26 -25.60 1.37
CA ALA A 63 17.21 -26.93 0.78
C ALA A 63 15.78 -27.50 0.72
N ARG A 64 14.96 -27.23 1.75
CA ARG A 64 13.56 -27.69 1.80
C ARG A 64 12.62 -26.89 0.90
N TYR A 65 12.69 -25.56 0.92
CA TYR A 65 11.65 -24.72 0.33
C TYR A 65 12.01 -24.11 -1.03
N TYR A 66 13.28 -24.07 -1.42
CA TYR A 66 13.73 -23.55 -2.73
C TYR A 66 13.81 -24.64 -3.81
N HIS A 67 13.35 -25.86 -3.50
CA HIS A 67 13.25 -26.93 -4.49
C HIS A 67 12.21 -26.61 -5.57
N PRO A 68 12.45 -26.89 -6.87
CA PRO A 68 11.51 -26.54 -7.94
C PRO A 68 10.11 -27.13 -7.81
N SER A 69 9.94 -28.27 -7.13
CA SER A 69 8.62 -28.84 -6.81
C SER A 69 7.74 -27.92 -5.94
N ASN A 70 8.33 -26.92 -5.28
CA ASN A 70 7.62 -25.88 -4.53
C ASN A 70 7.61 -24.52 -5.25
N ALA A 71 8.29 -24.40 -6.39
CA ALA A 71 8.44 -23.16 -7.12
C ALA A 71 7.23 -22.85 -8.00
N ARG A 72 7.01 -21.56 -8.23
CA ARG A 72 6.04 -21.01 -9.17
C ARG A 72 6.78 -20.02 -10.05
N ILE A 73 6.87 -20.33 -11.34
CA ILE A 73 7.65 -19.55 -12.29
C ILE A 73 6.68 -18.83 -13.22
N VAL A 74 6.80 -17.51 -13.32
CA VAL A 74 5.93 -16.67 -14.15
C VAL A 74 6.75 -16.02 -15.26
N PHE A 75 6.26 -16.15 -16.48
CA PHE A 75 6.71 -15.38 -17.62
C PHE A 75 5.58 -14.47 -18.10
N TYR A 76 5.95 -13.27 -18.53
CA TYR A 76 5.03 -12.29 -19.11
C TYR A 76 5.78 -11.49 -20.17
N GLY A 77 5.26 -11.50 -21.40
CA GLY A 77 5.90 -10.86 -22.54
C GLY A 77 5.42 -11.49 -23.84
N ASP A 78 5.85 -10.91 -24.95
CA ASP A 78 5.59 -11.35 -26.32
C ASP A 78 6.67 -12.30 -26.89
N ASP A 79 7.68 -12.65 -26.09
CA ASP A 79 8.70 -13.65 -26.42
C ASP A 79 8.15 -15.09 -26.46
N ASP A 80 8.86 -15.96 -27.21
CA ASP A 80 8.43 -17.32 -27.52
C ASP A 80 8.32 -18.21 -26.26
N PRO A 81 7.13 -18.77 -25.97
CA PRO A 81 6.95 -19.73 -24.89
C PRO A 81 7.92 -20.92 -24.91
N GLU A 82 8.27 -21.44 -26.08
CA GLU A 82 9.15 -22.61 -26.19
C GLU A 82 10.60 -22.29 -25.79
N GLU A 83 11.06 -21.07 -26.07
CA GLU A 83 12.38 -20.61 -25.63
C GLU A 83 12.44 -20.53 -24.10
N ARG A 84 11.38 -20.01 -23.46
CA ARG A 84 11.27 -19.95 -21.99
C ARG A 84 11.35 -21.35 -21.38
N LEU A 85 10.60 -22.31 -21.92
CA LEU A 85 10.61 -23.70 -21.45
C LEU A 85 11.98 -24.35 -21.66
N SER A 86 12.63 -24.09 -22.80
CA SER A 86 13.98 -24.58 -23.10
C SER A 86 15.03 -24.02 -22.14
N ILE A 87 14.89 -22.76 -21.70
CA ILE A 87 15.72 -22.18 -20.64
C ILE A 87 15.47 -22.89 -19.32
N LEU A 88 14.20 -23.06 -18.93
CA LEU A 88 13.84 -23.72 -17.68
C LEU A 88 14.34 -25.16 -17.61
N GLU A 89 14.22 -25.94 -18.68
CA GLU A 89 14.63 -27.34 -18.71
C GLU A 89 16.10 -27.54 -18.29
N LYS A 90 16.98 -26.62 -18.69
CA LYS A 90 18.41 -26.66 -18.31
C LYS A 90 18.64 -26.61 -16.80
N TYR A 91 17.69 -26.05 -16.04
CA TYR A 91 17.76 -25.96 -14.57
C TYR A 91 16.86 -26.99 -13.91
N LEU A 92 15.60 -27.11 -14.35
CA LEU A 92 14.60 -27.98 -13.74
C LEU A 92 14.92 -29.46 -13.95
N GLY A 93 15.52 -29.83 -15.10
CA GLY A 93 15.97 -31.19 -15.38
C GLY A 93 17.12 -31.69 -14.49
N GLN A 94 17.70 -30.83 -13.64
CA GLN A 94 18.72 -31.21 -12.65
C GLN A 94 18.12 -31.73 -11.33
N PHE A 95 16.80 -31.73 -11.19
CA PHE A 95 16.11 -32.07 -9.93
C PHE A 95 15.14 -33.23 -10.11
N ASP A 96 15.15 -34.14 -9.14
CA ASP A 96 14.09 -35.13 -8.98
C ASP A 96 12.89 -34.51 -8.28
N ARG A 97 11.68 -34.96 -8.60
CA ARG A 97 10.47 -34.48 -7.92
C ARG A 97 10.48 -34.89 -6.45
N ILE A 98 10.16 -33.94 -5.56
CA ILE A 98 9.93 -34.21 -4.13
C ILE A 98 8.56 -33.70 -3.68
N GLU A 99 8.10 -34.19 -2.53
CA GLU A 99 6.97 -33.60 -1.81
C GLU A 99 7.47 -32.54 -0.83
N VAL A 100 6.99 -31.30 -0.98
CA VAL A 100 7.32 -30.20 -0.07
C VAL A 100 6.08 -29.85 0.75
N LYS A 101 6.18 -29.98 2.08
CA LYS A 101 5.10 -29.61 3.01
C LYS A 101 5.10 -28.10 3.26
N SER A 102 4.68 -27.33 2.26
CA SER A 102 4.61 -25.86 2.29
C SER A 102 3.20 -25.30 2.39
N GLN A 103 2.19 -26.17 2.54
CA GLN A 103 0.79 -25.76 2.64
C GLN A 103 0.56 -24.97 3.93
N ILE A 104 -0.20 -23.88 3.81
CA ILE A 104 -0.56 -23.03 4.93
C ILE A 104 -1.91 -23.49 5.49
N ALA A 105 -1.91 -23.81 6.79
CA ALA A 105 -3.13 -24.17 7.52
C ALA A 105 -4.06 -22.96 7.69
N LEU A 106 -5.34 -23.22 7.87
CA LEU A 106 -6.31 -22.17 8.22
C LEU A 106 -6.19 -21.82 9.69
N GLN A 107 -6.36 -20.54 10.00
CA GLN A 107 -6.50 -20.04 11.35
C GLN A 107 -7.89 -20.38 11.87
N PRO A 108 -7.99 -21.08 13.02
CA PRO A 108 -9.27 -21.33 13.66
C PRO A 108 -10.01 -20.03 14.03
N ARG A 109 -11.32 -20.01 13.76
CA ARG A 109 -12.22 -18.91 14.14
C ARG A 109 -12.33 -18.81 15.66
N TRP A 110 -12.47 -17.58 16.16
CA TRP A 110 -12.73 -17.35 17.58
C TRP A 110 -14.21 -17.12 17.82
N SER A 111 -14.63 -17.36 19.06
CA SER A 111 -16.00 -17.10 19.49
C SER A 111 -16.20 -15.71 20.07
N GLU A 112 -15.15 -14.95 20.36
CA GLU A 112 -15.21 -13.60 20.95
C GLU A 112 -14.05 -12.71 20.46
N PRO A 113 -14.26 -11.38 20.33
CA PRO A 113 -13.20 -10.43 19.99
C PRO A 113 -12.08 -10.37 21.03
N LYS A 114 -10.90 -9.93 20.61
CA LYS A 114 -9.73 -9.74 21.49
C LYS A 114 -9.22 -8.31 21.45
N ARG A 115 -8.53 -7.89 22.51
CA ARG A 115 -7.86 -6.60 22.60
C ARG A 115 -6.38 -6.79 22.88
N ILE A 116 -5.55 -6.01 22.18
CA ILE A 116 -4.10 -6.03 22.31
C ILE A 116 -3.63 -4.59 22.53
N VAL A 117 -2.75 -4.40 23.51
CA VAL A 117 -2.11 -3.13 23.79
C VAL A 117 -0.60 -3.34 23.66
N GLU A 118 0.02 -2.58 22.77
CA GLU A 118 1.43 -2.66 22.44
C GLU A 118 2.05 -1.28 22.55
N THR A 119 3.37 -1.22 22.59
CA THR A 119 4.13 0.04 22.60
C THR A 119 5.07 0.14 21.41
N TYR A 120 5.41 1.36 21.02
CA TYR A 120 6.50 1.65 20.10
C TYR A 120 7.42 2.71 20.70
N ALA A 121 8.71 2.64 20.35
CA ALA A 121 9.68 3.63 20.75
C ALA A 121 9.38 5.00 20.12
N SER A 122 9.23 6.03 20.94
CA SER A 122 8.99 7.39 20.46
C SER A 122 9.55 8.42 21.43
N SER A 123 10.37 9.35 20.92
CA SER A 123 10.83 10.52 21.69
C SER A 123 9.71 11.53 21.95
N GLU A 124 8.56 11.40 21.28
CA GLU A 124 7.41 12.29 21.42
C GLU A 124 6.36 11.79 22.42
N ALA A 125 6.67 10.73 23.18
CA ALA A 125 5.80 10.21 24.22
C ALA A 125 5.73 11.19 25.42
N GLU A 126 4.97 12.26 25.26
CA GLU A 126 4.66 13.26 26.28
C GLU A 126 3.16 13.25 26.61
N ALA A 127 2.83 13.49 27.88
CA ALA A 127 1.44 13.55 28.32
C ALA A 127 0.68 14.66 27.57
N GLY A 128 -0.49 14.32 27.03
CA GLY A 128 -1.36 15.26 26.30
C GLY A 128 -1.05 15.40 24.81
N LYS A 129 0.03 14.79 24.29
CA LYS A 129 0.25 14.67 22.84
C LYS A 129 -0.53 13.47 22.29
N LYS A 130 -1.21 13.67 21.16
CA LYS A 130 -1.93 12.62 20.45
C LYS A 130 -0.96 11.81 19.58
N THR A 131 -0.29 10.83 20.17
CA THR A 131 0.72 10.00 19.49
C THR A 131 0.30 8.53 19.35
N SER A 132 -0.78 8.12 20.00
CA SER A 132 -1.25 6.74 19.92
C SER A 132 -1.92 6.45 18.58
N MET A 133 -1.95 5.18 18.22
CA MET A 133 -2.64 4.68 17.03
C MET A 133 -3.50 3.48 17.41
N MET A 134 -4.63 3.31 16.76
CA MET A 134 -5.47 2.14 16.99
C MET A 134 -6.09 1.64 15.71
N THR A 135 -6.14 0.32 15.55
CA THR A 135 -6.87 -0.37 14.48
C THR A 135 -7.86 -1.37 15.06
N VAL A 136 -8.94 -1.58 14.33
CA VAL A 136 -9.84 -2.73 14.48
C VAL A 136 -9.66 -3.59 13.23
N ASN A 137 -9.42 -4.89 13.44
CA ASN A 137 -9.01 -5.82 12.41
C ASN A 137 -9.92 -7.06 12.43
N TRP A 138 -10.28 -7.59 11.27
CA TRP A 138 -11.14 -8.76 11.12
C TRP A 138 -10.52 -9.75 10.15
N MET A 139 -10.33 -10.99 10.56
CA MET A 139 -10.02 -12.07 9.62
C MET A 139 -11.30 -12.43 8.85
N THR A 140 -11.22 -12.46 7.53
CA THR A 140 -12.30 -12.91 6.64
C THR A 140 -12.20 -14.42 6.40
N ASP A 141 -13.20 -15.00 5.73
CA ASP A 141 -13.08 -16.38 5.25
C ASP A 141 -12.10 -16.48 4.07
N GLU A 142 -11.76 -17.70 3.66
CA GLU A 142 -11.06 -17.89 2.39
C GLU A 142 -11.90 -17.33 1.23
N LEU A 143 -11.35 -16.37 0.50
CA LEU A 143 -12.04 -15.74 -0.62
C LEU A 143 -11.78 -16.54 -1.89
N SER A 144 -12.66 -17.50 -2.18
CA SER A 144 -12.59 -18.33 -3.40
C SER A 144 -13.56 -17.90 -4.50
N ASP A 145 -14.64 -17.19 -4.18
CA ASP A 145 -15.60 -16.68 -5.15
C ASP A 145 -15.14 -15.32 -5.72
N PRO A 146 -14.84 -15.20 -7.03
CA PRO A 146 -14.41 -13.95 -7.64
C PRO A 146 -15.43 -12.83 -7.54
N VAL A 147 -16.73 -13.13 -7.49
CA VAL A 147 -17.78 -12.10 -7.34
C VAL A 147 -17.70 -11.49 -5.95
N THR A 148 -17.54 -12.32 -4.91
CA THR A 148 -17.35 -11.87 -3.53
C THR A 148 -16.05 -11.09 -3.35
N VAL A 149 -14.93 -11.55 -3.93
CA VAL A 149 -13.65 -10.81 -3.92
C VAL A 149 -13.83 -9.42 -4.52
N LEU A 150 -14.45 -9.34 -5.71
CA LEU A 150 -14.69 -8.07 -6.37
C LEU A 150 -15.62 -7.17 -5.53
N ALA A 151 -16.68 -7.74 -4.96
CA ALA A 151 -17.62 -7.00 -4.11
C ALA A 151 -16.95 -6.46 -2.84
N LEU A 152 -15.99 -7.19 -2.25
CA LEU A 152 -15.18 -6.71 -1.12
C LEU A 152 -14.24 -5.57 -1.52
N ASN A 153 -13.63 -5.64 -2.70
CA ASN A 153 -12.83 -4.54 -3.24
C ASN A 153 -13.68 -3.28 -3.51
N VAL A 154 -14.93 -3.44 -4.00
CA VAL A 154 -15.88 -2.32 -4.11
C VAL A 154 -16.27 -1.82 -2.71
N LEU A 155 -16.54 -2.73 -1.77
CA LEU A 155 -16.87 -2.37 -0.39
C LEU A 155 -15.76 -1.55 0.27
N GLU A 156 -14.50 -1.87 -0.02
CA GLU A 156 -13.38 -1.05 0.44
C GLU A 156 -13.48 0.38 -0.03
N HIS A 157 -13.71 0.54 -1.33
CA HIS A 157 -13.85 1.86 -1.90
C HIS A 157 -15.06 2.61 -1.30
N ILE A 158 -16.17 1.91 -1.06
CA ILE A 158 -17.36 2.44 -0.40
C ILE A 158 -17.04 2.92 1.01
N LEU A 159 -16.33 2.14 1.82
CA LEU A 159 -16.13 2.46 3.24
C LEU A 159 -15.06 3.53 3.46
N VAL A 160 -13.94 3.45 2.73
CA VAL A 160 -12.74 4.26 3.01
C VAL A 160 -12.03 4.84 1.78
N GLY A 161 -12.46 4.49 0.57
CA GLY A 161 -11.72 4.75 -0.69
C GLY A 161 -11.50 6.22 -1.04
N ASN A 162 -12.34 7.13 -0.53
CA ASN A 162 -12.22 8.56 -0.79
C ASN A 162 -12.68 9.38 0.44
N PRO A 163 -12.39 10.70 0.51
CA PRO A 163 -12.74 11.51 1.68
C PRO A 163 -14.25 11.62 1.97
N ALA A 164 -15.12 11.33 1.01
CA ALA A 164 -16.56 11.30 1.18
C ALA A 164 -17.11 9.92 1.62
N ALA A 165 -16.28 8.88 1.60
CA ALA A 165 -16.65 7.54 2.00
C ALA A 165 -17.13 7.51 3.47
N PRO A 166 -18.31 6.95 3.79
CA PRO A 166 -18.99 7.12 5.08
C PRO A 166 -18.16 6.76 6.31
N LEU A 167 -17.42 5.64 6.30
CA LEU A 167 -16.62 5.25 7.47
C LEU A 167 -15.40 6.17 7.63
N ARG A 168 -14.68 6.45 6.53
CA ARG A 168 -13.61 7.46 6.55
C ARG A 168 -14.10 8.82 7.04
N LYS A 169 -15.21 9.30 6.51
CA LYS A 169 -15.81 10.59 6.87
C LYS A 169 -16.17 10.62 8.36
N ALA A 170 -16.85 9.60 8.88
CA ALA A 170 -17.20 9.51 10.30
C ALA A 170 -15.95 9.60 11.20
N LEU A 171 -14.88 8.88 10.84
CA LEU A 171 -13.63 8.88 11.61
C LEU A 171 -12.90 10.22 11.56
N ILE A 172 -12.76 10.83 10.39
CA ILE A 172 -12.07 12.12 10.25
C ILE A 172 -12.88 13.27 10.85
N ASP A 173 -14.20 13.30 10.64
CA ASP A 173 -15.08 14.35 11.17
C ASP A 173 -15.21 14.30 12.69
N SER A 174 -14.95 13.14 13.32
CA SER A 174 -14.96 13.01 14.78
C SER A 174 -13.91 13.86 15.50
N GLY A 175 -12.81 14.22 14.81
CA GLY A 175 -11.67 14.92 15.41
C GLY A 175 -10.89 14.11 16.46
N LEU A 176 -11.17 12.80 16.60
CA LEU A 176 -10.51 11.92 17.57
C LEU A 176 -9.04 11.68 17.19
N GLY A 177 -8.73 11.61 15.89
CA GLY A 177 -7.38 11.42 15.35
C GLY A 177 -6.96 12.44 14.30
N GLU A 178 -5.69 12.37 13.87
CA GLU A 178 -5.12 13.24 12.83
C GLU A 178 -5.17 12.62 11.42
N GLY A 179 -5.39 11.31 11.31
CA GLY A 179 -5.58 10.62 10.03
C GLY A 179 -5.96 9.16 10.18
N LEU A 180 -6.37 8.54 9.07
CA LEU A 180 -6.62 7.10 9.00
C LEU A 180 -5.31 6.29 9.10
N THR A 181 -5.42 5.09 9.63
CA THR A 181 -4.37 4.06 9.59
C THR A 181 -4.95 2.68 9.41
N GLY A 182 -4.16 1.77 8.83
CA GLY A 182 -4.53 0.39 8.52
C GLY A 182 -5.90 0.33 7.84
N SER A 183 -6.01 0.75 6.58
CA SER A 183 -7.30 0.94 5.90
C SER A 183 -7.46 -0.04 4.76
N GLY A 184 -8.48 -0.89 4.80
CA GLY A 184 -8.88 -1.68 3.65
C GLY A 184 -8.78 -3.20 3.84
N LEU A 185 -8.94 -3.90 2.71
CA LEU A 185 -8.76 -5.34 2.60
C LEU A 185 -7.29 -5.65 2.33
N VAL A 186 -6.75 -6.64 3.02
CA VAL A 186 -5.42 -7.18 2.78
C VAL A 186 -5.54 -8.61 2.30
N GLU A 187 -5.27 -8.82 1.02
CA GLU A 187 -5.58 -10.05 0.26
C GLU A 187 -4.40 -11.01 0.09
N ASP A 188 -3.22 -10.70 0.64
CA ASP A 188 -1.98 -11.48 0.41
C ASP A 188 -1.84 -12.70 1.33
N MET A 189 -2.90 -13.02 2.09
CA MET A 189 -2.97 -14.10 3.08
C MET A 189 -4.05 -15.09 2.66
N LYS A 190 -3.87 -16.37 3.00
CA LYS A 190 -4.83 -17.44 2.68
C LYS A 190 -6.25 -17.12 3.15
N GLN A 191 -6.37 -16.60 4.36
CA GLN A 191 -7.57 -15.93 4.85
C GLN A 191 -7.24 -14.45 4.89
N PRO A 192 -7.81 -13.62 4.00
CA PRO A 192 -7.58 -12.18 3.99
C PRO A 192 -8.07 -11.54 5.29
N TYR A 193 -7.63 -10.31 5.57
CA TYR A 193 -8.18 -9.54 6.67
C TYR A 193 -8.57 -8.12 6.27
N TRP A 194 -9.55 -7.59 6.97
CA TRP A 194 -9.96 -6.20 6.90
C TRP A 194 -9.33 -5.43 8.07
N THR A 195 -8.90 -4.20 7.86
CA THR A 195 -8.42 -3.30 8.92
C THR A 195 -8.96 -1.88 8.72
N VAL A 196 -9.25 -1.19 9.82
CA VAL A 196 -9.51 0.26 9.83
C VAL A 196 -9.16 0.88 11.18
N GLY A 197 -8.65 2.11 11.18
CA GLY A 197 -8.21 2.76 12.40
C GLY A 197 -7.91 4.25 12.27
N LEU A 198 -7.50 4.86 13.39
CA LEU A 198 -7.01 6.23 13.46
C LEU A 198 -5.60 6.27 14.04
N LYS A 199 -4.78 7.18 13.50
CA LYS A 199 -3.48 7.57 14.06
C LYS A 199 -3.53 8.99 14.60
N GLY A 200 -2.64 9.27 15.55
CA GLY A 200 -2.61 10.54 16.25
C GLY A 200 -3.84 10.71 17.12
N ILE A 201 -4.17 9.70 17.94
CA ILE A 201 -5.26 9.73 18.91
C ILE A 201 -4.72 9.94 20.32
N ASP A 202 -5.58 10.42 21.23
CA ASP A 202 -5.34 10.29 22.67
C ASP A 202 -5.64 8.84 23.08
N GLU A 203 -4.78 8.23 23.90
CA GLU A 203 -4.96 6.82 24.30
C GLU A 203 -6.27 6.58 25.06
N LYS A 204 -6.79 7.60 25.75
CA LYS A 204 -8.07 7.51 26.48
C LYS A 204 -9.28 7.46 25.54
N ASP A 205 -9.12 7.93 24.31
CA ASP A 205 -10.19 7.99 23.31
C ASP A 205 -10.26 6.68 22.49
N ALA A 206 -9.38 5.71 22.74
CA ALA A 206 -9.34 4.44 22.02
C ALA A 206 -10.70 3.73 21.99
N ASP A 207 -11.38 3.63 23.12
CA ASP A 207 -12.69 2.95 23.20
C ASP A 207 -13.79 3.73 22.47
N VAL A 208 -13.68 5.06 22.43
CA VAL A 208 -14.59 5.93 21.67
C VAL A 208 -14.39 5.73 20.17
N VAL A 209 -13.14 5.61 19.72
CA VAL A 209 -12.83 5.32 18.31
C VAL A 209 -13.33 3.94 17.91
N GLU A 210 -13.14 2.90 18.75
CA GLU A 210 -13.64 1.54 18.46
C GLU A 210 -15.17 1.56 18.35
N THR A 211 -15.84 2.21 19.30
CA THR A 211 -17.30 2.36 19.30
C THR A 211 -17.78 3.08 18.05
N LEU A 212 -17.11 4.15 17.62
CA LEU A 212 -17.46 4.88 16.41
C LEU A 212 -17.34 4.01 15.14
N ILE A 213 -16.27 3.22 15.02
CA ILE A 213 -16.08 2.29 13.90
C ILE A 213 -17.24 1.29 13.86
N LEU A 214 -17.49 0.59 14.97
CA LEU A 214 -18.51 -0.46 15.04
C LEU A 214 -19.92 0.09 14.83
N ALA A 215 -20.26 1.23 15.46
CA ALA A 215 -21.55 1.88 15.29
C ALA A 215 -21.77 2.35 13.85
N THR A 216 -20.72 2.85 13.19
CA THR A 216 -20.83 3.27 11.78
C THR A 216 -21.07 2.07 10.87
N LEU A 217 -20.36 0.96 11.09
CA LEU A 217 -20.56 -0.28 10.34
C LEU A 217 -21.96 -0.87 10.57
N GLU A 218 -22.43 -0.94 11.83
CA GLU A 218 -23.78 -1.42 12.16
C GLU A 218 -24.86 -0.57 11.48
N ARG A 219 -24.69 0.76 11.51
CA ARG A 219 -25.60 1.69 10.87
C ARG A 219 -25.65 1.47 9.36
N LEU A 220 -24.50 1.36 8.69
CA LEU A 220 -24.44 1.09 7.25
C LEU A 220 -25.07 -0.27 6.90
N ALA A 221 -24.83 -1.31 7.70
CA ALA A 221 -25.45 -2.63 7.51
C ALA A 221 -26.98 -2.61 7.72
N THR A 222 -27.49 -1.72 8.57
CA THR A 222 -28.93 -1.65 8.90
C THR A 222 -29.68 -0.72 7.96
N GLU A 223 -29.22 0.52 7.84
CA GLU A 223 -29.88 1.61 7.10
C GLU A 223 -29.58 1.58 5.60
N GLY A 224 -28.45 0.99 5.21
CA GLY A 224 -27.99 0.94 3.83
C GLY A 224 -26.89 1.93 3.50
N VAL A 225 -26.23 1.68 2.37
CA VAL A 225 -25.25 2.58 1.76
C VAL A 225 -25.95 3.49 0.77
N ASP A 226 -25.55 4.76 0.74
CA ASP A 226 -26.02 5.71 -0.26
C ASP A 226 -25.76 5.20 -1.70
N LYS A 227 -26.77 5.29 -2.56
CA LYS A 227 -26.73 4.71 -3.92
C LYS A 227 -25.69 5.37 -4.81
N GLU A 228 -25.49 6.68 -4.68
CA GLU A 228 -24.50 7.39 -5.49
C GLU A 228 -23.07 7.03 -5.07
N THR A 229 -22.88 6.74 -3.78
CA THR A 229 -21.62 6.19 -3.25
C THR A 229 -21.33 4.81 -3.83
N VAL A 230 -22.33 3.93 -3.89
CA VAL A 230 -22.20 2.60 -4.52
C VAL A 230 -21.85 2.73 -6.01
N GLU A 231 -22.59 3.57 -6.74
CA GLU A 231 -22.34 3.81 -8.18
C GLU A 231 -20.93 4.36 -8.42
N ALA A 232 -20.49 5.33 -7.60
CA ALA A 232 -19.15 5.90 -7.67
C ALA A 232 -18.06 4.85 -7.45
N ALA A 233 -18.24 3.98 -6.45
CA ALA A 233 -17.28 2.94 -6.12
C ALA A 233 -17.17 1.87 -7.21
N VAL A 234 -18.31 1.41 -7.74
CA VAL A 234 -18.35 0.45 -8.85
C VAL A 234 -17.68 1.03 -10.10
N ASN A 235 -18.01 2.27 -10.48
CA ASN A 235 -17.38 2.92 -11.64
C ASN A 235 -15.87 3.12 -11.44
N SER A 236 -15.45 3.57 -10.26
CA SER A 236 -14.03 3.81 -9.97
C SER A 236 -13.21 2.52 -10.08
N LEU A 237 -13.74 1.40 -9.54
CA LEU A 237 -13.06 0.11 -9.64
C LEU A 237 -13.04 -0.42 -11.07
N GLU A 238 -14.17 -0.38 -11.78
CA GLU A 238 -14.25 -0.77 -13.19
C GLU A 238 -13.27 0.02 -14.06
N PHE A 239 -13.19 1.34 -13.85
CA PHE A 239 -12.26 2.21 -14.55
C PHE A 239 -10.81 1.77 -14.28
N ALA A 240 -10.44 1.58 -13.01
CA ALA A 240 -9.08 1.16 -12.63
C ALA A 240 -8.70 -0.20 -13.26
N MET A 241 -9.63 -1.15 -13.31
CA MET A 241 -9.42 -2.46 -13.92
C MET A 241 -9.25 -2.38 -15.44
N ARG A 242 -10.05 -1.55 -16.13
CA ARG A 242 -9.93 -1.33 -17.58
C ARG A 242 -8.65 -0.58 -17.96
N GLU A 243 -8.33 0.47 -17.22
CA GLU A 243 -7.12 1.27 -17.43
C GLU A 243 -5.87 0.41 -17.19
N ASN A 244 -5.93 -0.44 -16.15
CA ASN A 244 -4.84 -1.28 -15.67
C ASN A 244 -3.49 -0.53 -15.69
N ASN A 245 -3.53 0.69 -15.14
CA ASN A 245 -2.41 1.62 -15.17
C ASN A 245 -1.53 1.39 -13.94
N THR A 246 -0.39 0.75 -14.17
CA THR A 246 0.61 0.43 -13.14
C THR A 246 1.73 1.48 -13.09
N GLY A 247 1.61 2.59 -13.82
CA GLY A 247 2.66 3.61 -13.92
C GLY A 247 3.97 3.03 -14.47
N SER A 248 5.07 3.23 -13.75
CA SER A 248 6.37 2.62 -14.07
C SER A 248 6.51 1.17 -13.61
N PHE A 249 5.58 0.69 -12.78
CA PHE A 249 5.61 -0.69 -12.31
C PHE A 249 5.19 -1.64 -13.45
N PRO A 250 5.98 -2.68 -13.78
CA PRO A 250 5.65 -3.55 -14.92
C PRO A 250 4.31 -4.27 -14.74
N ARG A 251 3.46 -4.21 -15.78
CA ARG A 251 2.15 -4.89 -15.78
C ARG A 251 2.27 -6.39 -15.51
N GLY A 252 3.28 -7.06 -16.07
CA GLY A 252 3.53 -8.48 -15.84
C GLY A 252 3.74 -8.85 -14.38
N ILE A 253 4.48 -8.02 -13.64
CA ILE A 253 4.70 -8.23 -12.19
C ILE A 253 3.41 -7.97 -11.42
N SER A 254 2.61 -6.97 -11.81
CA SER A 254 1.31 -6.73 -11.18
C SER A 254 0.36 -7.92 -11.38
N LEU A 255 0.30 -8.49 -12.57
CA LEU A 255 -0.49 -9.69 -12.87
C LEU A 255 0.04 -10.92 -12.12
N MET A 256 1.36 -11.08 -12.02
CA MET A 256 1.99 -12.12 -11.20
C MET A 256 1.47 -12.04 -9.75
N PHE A 257 1.52 -10.87 -9.12
CA PHE A 257 1.03 -10.71 -7.74
C PHE A 257 -0.46 -11.05 -7.59
N ARG A 258 -1.31 -10.62 -8.53
CA ARG A 258 -2.73 -10.98 -8.53
C ARG A 258 -2.93 -12.49 -8.62
N SER A 259 -2.16 -13.15 -9.49
CA SER A 259 -2.20 -14.60 -9.69
C SER A 259 -1.74 -15.38 -8.46
N MET A 260 -0.73 -14.88 -7.73
CA MET A 260 -0.20 -15.53 -6.54
C MET A 260 -1.21 -15.67 -5.40
N ARG A 261 -2.22 -14.79 -5.32
CA ARG A 261 -3.27 -14.81 -4.29
C ARG A 261 -4.01 -16.15 -4.20
N THR A 262 -4.24 -16.79 -5.35
CA THR A 262 -4.83 -18.14 -5.39
C THR A 262 -3.78 -19.22 -5.58
N TRP A 263 -2.75 -18.96 -6.40
CA TRP A 263 -1.80 -19.99 -6.79
C TRP A 263 -0.93 -20.48 -5.62
N LEU A 264 -0.59 -19.61 -4.68
CA LEU A 264 0.17 -19.98 -3.47
C LEU A 264 -0.60 -20.95 -2.56
N HIS A 265 -1.93 -21.01 -2.70
CA HIS A 265 -2.81 -21.81 -1.85
C HIS A 265 -3.49 -22.97 -2.58
N GLY A 266 -3.01 -23.30 -3.78
CA GLY A 266 -3.51 -24.42 -4.59
C GLY A 266 -4.72 -24.10 -5.47
N GLY A 267 -5.13 -22.83 -5.54
CA GLY A 267 -6.19 -22.36 -6.42
C GLY A 267 -5.72 -22.08 -7.86
N ASN A 268 -6.67 -21.69 -8.71
CA ASN A 268 -6.41 -21.39 -10.12
C ASN A 268 -5.69 -20.03 -10.27
N PRO A 269 -4.47 -19.99 -10.84
CA PRO A 269 -3.69 -18.74 -11.01
C PRO A 269 -4.34 -17.71 -11.94
N LEU A 270 -5.27 -18.11 -12.81
CA LEU A 270 -5.86 -17.22 -13.83
C LEU A 270 -7.17 -16.57 -13.37
N GLU A 271 -7.80 -17.13 -12.36
CA GLU A 271 -9.10 -16.67 -11.85
C GLU A 271 -9.05 -15.21 -11.35
N PRO A 272 -8.04 -14.78 -10.54
CA PRO A 272 -7.93 -13.37 -10.12
C PRO A 272 -7.62 -12.38 -11.26
N LEU A 273 -7.23 -12.87 -12.44
CA LEU A 273 -6.91 -12.00 -13.58
C LEU A 273 -8.16 -11.60 -14.38
N SER A 274 -9.23 -12.37 -14.25
CA SER A 274 -10.48 -12.18 -14.98
C SER A 274 -11.47 -11.37 -14.14
N PHE A 275 -11.99 -10.27 -14.67
CA PHE A 275 -12.89 -9.39 -13.91
C PHE A 275 -14.22 -9.08 -14.57
N GLU A 276 -14.36 -9.25 -15.89
CA GLU A 276 -15.57 -8.84 -16.62
C GLU A 276 -16.82 -9.62 -16.19
N ALA A 277 -16.70 -10.95 -16.09
CA ALA A 277 -17.80 -11.81 -15.65
C ALA A 277 -18.17 -11.55 -14.17
N PRO A 278 -17.21 -11.51 -13.21
CA PRO A 278 -17.52 -11.13 -11.83
C PRO A 278 -18.15 -9.74 -11.69
N LEU A 279 -17.67 -8.76 -12.45
CA LEU A 279 -18.21 -7.39 -12.45
C LEU A 279 -19.63 -7.34 -13.00
N SER A 280 -19.90 -8.06 -14.08
CA SER A 280 -21.24 -8.14 -14.67
C SER A 280 -22.22 -8.79 -13.69
N ALA A 281 -21.83 -9.91 -13.06
CA ALA A 281 -22.64 -10.57 -12.05
C ALA A 281 -22.92 -9.65 -10.85
N LEU A 282 -21.93 -8.91 -10.35
CA LEU A 282 -22.13 -7.93 -9.28
C LEU A 282 -23.13 -6.84 -9.70
N LYS A 283 -22.98 -6.27 -10.89
CA LYS A 283 -23.90 -5.25 -11.42
C LYS A 283 -25.33 -5.76 -11.56
N GLU A 284 -25.51 -7.01 -12.01
CA GLU A 284 -26.84 -7.63 -12.10
C GLU A 284 -27.51 -7.79 -10.73
N ARG A 285 -26.75 -8.21 -9.71
CA ARG A 285 -27.25 -8.31 -8.33
C ARG A 285 -27.70 -6.94 -7.81
N LEU A 286 -26.90 -5.90 -8.04
CA LEU A 286 -27.25 -4.53 -7.66
C LEU A 286 -28.49 -4.02 -8.43
N ALA A 287 -28.62 -4.32 -9.71
CA ALA A 287 -29.78 -3.95 -10.52
C ALA A 287 -31.07 -4.63 -10.07
N LYS A 288 -30.98 -5.83 -9.49
CA LYS A 288 -32.11 -6.54 -8.85
C LYS A 288 -32.50 -5.94 -7.48
N GLY A 289 -31.74 -4.98 -6.97
CA GLY A 289 -31.97 -4.35 -5.67
C GLY A 289 -31.48 -5.20 -4.49
N GLU A 290 -30.58 -6.16 -4.71
CA GLU A 290 -29.96 -6.92 -3.62
C GLU A 290 -29.13 -5.98 -2.72
N ARG A 291 -29.17 -6.22 -1.40
CA ARG A 291 -28.41 -5.48 -0.38
C ARG A 291 -26.98 -5.99 -0.23
N VAL A 292 -26.29 -6.14 -1.37
CA VAL A 292 -25.00 -6.84 -1.46
C VAL A 292 -23.98 -6.30 -0.45
N PHE A 293 -23.84 -4.98 -0.36
CA PHE A 293 -22.81 -4.37 0.49
C PHE A 293 -23.21 -4.36 1.96
N GLU A 294 -24.48 -4.17 2.27
CA GLU A 294 -24.98 -4.25 3.64
C GLU A 294 -24.82 -5.66 4.21
N ASP A 295 -25.11 -6.69 3.40
CA ASP A 295 -24.95 -8.08 3.77
C ASP A 295 -23.46 -8.44 3.97
N LEU A 296 -22.56 -7.88 3.15
CA LEU A 296 -21.12 -8.04 3.33
C LEU A 296 -20.61 -7.33 4.58
N ILE A 297 -21.04 -6.08 4.85
CA ILE A 297 -20.69 -5.37 6.09
C ILE A 297 -21.15 -6.18 7.30
N ARG A 298 -22.38 -6.71 7.26
CA ARG A 298 -22.93 -7.49 8.36
C ARG A 298 -22.14 -8.77 8.59
N SER A 299 -22.00 -9.60 7.55
CA SER A 299 -21.38 -10.93 7.66
C SER A 299 -19.87 -10.88 7.90
N GLN A 300 -19.14 -9.99 7.22
CA GLN A 300 -17.67 -9.97 7.25
C GLN A 300 -17.10 -9.13 8.37
N LEU A 301 -17.84 -8.13 8.88
CA LEU A 301 -17.34 -7.16 9.87
C LEU A 301 -18.19 -7.13 11.14
N VAL A 302 -19.48 -6.84 11.06
CA VAL A 302 -20.33 -6.62 12.25
C VAL A 302 -20.50 -7.90 13.08
N ASP A 303 -20.94 -8.99 12.44
CA ASP A 303 -21.22 -10.27 13.10
C ASP A 303 -19.95 -11.13 13.25
N ASN A 304 -18.85 -10.71 12.62
CA ASN A 304 -17.59 -11.42 12.64
C ASN A 304 -16.84 -11.19 13.96
N LYS A 305 -16.88 -12.22 14.82
CA LYS A 305 -16.22 -12.21 16.13
C LYS A 305 -14.73 -12.51 16.11
N HIS A 306 -14.17 -12.96 14.98
CA HIS A 306 -12.73 -13.08 14.82
C HIS A 306 -12.14 -11.70 14.53
N ARG A 307 -12.17 -10.86 15.57
CA ARG A 307 -11.83 -9.44 15.53
C ARG A 307 -10.80 -9.12 16.59
N THR A 308 -9.84 -8.28 16.26
CA THR A 308 -8.91 -7.69 17.22
C THR A 308 -8.98 -6.18 17.22
N THR A 309 -8.89 -5.58 18.40
CA THR A 309 -8.58 -4.16 18.55
C THR A 309 -7.12 -4.04 19.02
N VAL A 310 -6.28 -3.40 18.21
CA VAL A 310 -4.85 -3.19 18.51
C VAL A 310 -4.62 -1.72 18.80
N LEU A 311 -4.26 -1.40 20.05
CA LEU A 311 -3.86 -0.07 20.48
C LEU A 311 -2.33 -0.03 20.61
N LEU A 312 -1.70 0.85 19.84
CA LEU A 312 -0.25 1.08 19.86
C LEU A 312 0.04 2.43 20.53
N LYS A 313 0.80 2.37 21.63
CA LYS A 313 1.11 3.53 22.48
C LYS A 313 2.57 3.96 22.33
N ALA A 314 2.80 5.26 22.33
CA ALA A 314 4.16 5.80 22.36
C ALA A 314 4.82 5.54 23.73
N ASP A 315 6.06 5.04 23.74
CA ASP A 315 6.86 4.83 24.95
C ASP A 315 8.27 5.43 24.79
N ALA A 316 8.57 6.47 25.56
CA ALA A 316 9.86 7.16 25.55
C ALA A 316 11.03 6.30 26.05
N SER A 317 10.74 5.27 26.84
CA SER A 317 11.75 4.43 27.48
C SER A 317 11.97 3.10 26.76
N GLN A 318 11.12 2.74 25.79
CA GLN A 318 11.23 1.47 25.07
C GLN A 318 12.59 1.30 24.37
N ALA A 319 13.04 2.30 23.60
CA ALA A 319 14.33 2.21 22.90
C ALA A 319 15.51 2.00 23.87
N ALA A 320 15.49 2.67 25.04
CA ALA A 320 16.52 2.51 26.05
C ALA A 320 16.49 1.11 26.70
N ARG A 321 15.28 0.58 26.96
CA ARG A 321 15.11 -0.78 27.49
C ARG A 321 15.58 -1.84 26.50
N GLU A 322 15.18 -1.73 25.23
CA GLU A 322 15.59 -2.65 24.16
C GLU A 322 17.12 -2.62 23.96
N ALA A 323 17.73 -1.43 23.95
CA ALA A 323 19.19 -1.29 23.86
C ALA A 323 19.92 -1.90 25.07
N ALA A 324 19.37 -1.75 26.28
CA ALA A 324 19.93 -2.36 27.48
C ALA A 324 19.82 -3.90 27.44
N GLN A 325 18.68 -4.45 27.02
CA GLN A 325 18.49 -5.90 26.84
C GLN A 325 19.44 -6.47 25.78
N GLU A 326 19.62 -5.77 24.65
CA GLU A 326 20.57 -6.17 23.61
C GLU A 326 22.01 -6.18 24.16
N ARG A 327 22.40 -5.14 24.90
CA ARG A 327 23.72 -5.05 25.54
C ARG A 327 23.93 -6.18 26.56
N GLU A 328 22.97 -6.43 27.44
CA GLU A 328 23.04 -7.49 28.44
C GLU A 328 23.22 -8.87 27.78
N ARG A 329 22.48 -9.13 26.69
CA ARG A 329 22.60 -10.38 25.93
C ARG A 329 23.99 -10.54 25.30
N LEU A 330 24.56 -9.47 24.73
CA LEU A 330 25.91 -9.49 24.17
C LEU A 330 26.97 -9.71 25.26
N ASP A 331 26.84 -9.03 26.41
CA ASP A 331 27.76 -9.17 27.53
C ASP A 331 27.68 -10.58 28.16
N ALA A 332 26.48 -11.16 28.25
CA ALA A 332 26.28 -12.54 28.67
C ALA A 332 26.92 -13.54 27.69
N ALA A 333 26.72 -13.36 26.38
CA ALA A 333 27.35 -14.18 25.35
C ALA A 333 28.88 -14.09 25.43
N GLN A 334 29.43 -12.89 25.57
CA GLN A 334 30.87 -12.67 25.71
C GLN A 334 31.45 -13.36 26.97
N ARG A 335 30.74 -13.30 28.11
CA ARG A 335 31.16 -13.98 29.35
C ARG A 335 31.11 -15.51 29.26
N ALA A 336 30.23 -16.05 28.42
CA ALA A 336 30.08 -17.50 28.24
C ALA A 336 31.12 -18.09 27.25
N MET A 337 31.82 -17.26 26.49
CA MET A 337 32.83 -17.70 25.52
C MET A 337 34.16 -18.04 26.20
N SER A 338 34.82 -19.10 25.72
CA SER A 338 36.22 -19.37 26.08
C SER A 338 37.18 -18.37 25.39
N PRO A 339 38.43 -18.26 25.86
CA PRO A 339 39.44 -17.44 25.18
C PRO A 339 39.60 -17.78 23.69
N GLU A 340 39.55 -19.07 23.34
CA GLU A 340 39.65 -19.55 21.96
C GLU A 340 38.45 -19.12 21.12
N ALA A 341 37.24 -19.19 21.68
CA ALA A 341 36.03 -18.73 21.00
C ALA A 341 36.06 -17.20 20.77
N LEU A 342 36.59 -16.42 21.71
CA LEU A 342 36.75 -14.97 21.54
C LEU A 342 37.77 -14.63 20.45
N GLU A 343 38.89 -15.35 20.37
CA GLU A 343 39.84 -15.18 19.26
C GLU A 343 39.22 -15.57 17.92
N LEU A 344 38.46 -16.68 17.86
CA LEU A 344 37.75 -17.07 16.64
C LEU A 344 36.78 -15.98 16.15
N VAL A 345 36.05 -15.30 17.05
CA VAL A 345 35.16 -14.19 16.69
C VAL A 345 35.95 -13.01 16.10
N LYS A 346 37.12 -12.68 16.66
CA LYS A 346 37.99 -11.61 16.13
C LYS A 346 38.53 -11.97 14.75
N GLU A 347 39.07 -13.18 14.59
CA GLU A 347 39.59 -13.68 13.32
C GLU A 347 38.50 -13.68 12.24
N THR A 348 37.31 -14.19 12.58
CA THR A 348 36.15 -14.21 11.68
C THR A 348 35.73 -12.79 11.30
N THR A 349 35.75 -11.84 12.25
CA THR A 349 35.42 -10.43 11.99
C THR A 349 36.41 -9.79 11.03
N THR A 350 37.72 -10.00 11.23
CA THR A 350 38.77 -9.47 10.36
C THR A 350 38.63 -10.05 8.96
N LYS A 351 38.50 -11.38 8.85
CA LYS A 351 38.32 -12.07 7.58
C LYS A 351 37.07 -11.60 6.84
N LEU A 352 35.94 -11.42 7.54
CA LEU A 352 34.71 -10.92 6.92
C LEU A 352 34.89 -9.51 6.35
N LYS A 353 35.57 -8.62 7.08
CA LYS A 353 35.88 -7.26 6.58
C LYS A 353 36.76 -7.31 5.34
N GLU A 354 37.83 -8.09 5.38
CA GLU A 354 38.72 -8.28 4.23
C GLU A 354 37.93 -8.76 3.00
N LEU A 355 37.03 -9.74 3.17
CA LEU A 355 36.17 -10.23 2.09
C LEU A 355 35.22 -9.15 1.53
N GLN A 356 34.66 -8.29 2.39
CA GLN A 356 33.74 -7.22 1.98
C GLN A 356 34.46 -6.05 1.30
N GLU A 357 35.71 -5.79 1.68
CA GLU A 357 36.50 -4.67 1.17
C GLU A 357 37.34 -5.05 -0.05
N THR A 358 37.51 -6.36 -0.32
CA THR A 358 38.22 -6.85 -1.50
C THR A 358 37.29 -6.80 -2.71
N PRO A 359 37.62 -6.02 -3.76
CA PRO A 359 36.81 -6.01 -4.98
C PRO A 359 36.92 -7.35 -5.73
N ASP A 360 35.84 -7.72 -6.41
CA ASP A 360 35.85 -8.87 -7.32
C ASP A 360 36.89 -8.68 -8.44
N LYS A 361 37.49 -9.78 -8.88
CA LYS A 361 38.50 -9.73 -9.92
C LYS A 361 37.86 -9.42 -11.28
N PRO A 362 38.54 -8.65 -12.16
CA PRO A 362 38.02 -8.34 -13.49
C PRO A 362 37.63 -9.58 -14.30
N GLU A 363 38.40 -10.67 -14.21
CA GLU A 363 38.11 -11.93 -14.89
C GLU A 363 36.85 -12.65 -14.38
N ASP A 364 36.44 -12.42 -13.13
CA ASP A 364 35.21 -12.97 -12.56
C ASP A 364 34.01 -12.13 -12.96
N LEU A 365 34.13 -10.79 -12.92
CA LEU A 365 33.11 -9.87 -13.40
C LEU A 365 32.80 -10.07 -14.89
N ALA A 366 33.81 -10.40 -15.71
CA ALA A 366 33.65 -10.68 -17.13
C ALA A 366 32.80 -11.93 -17.44
N LYS A 367 32.51 -12.79 -16.45
CA LYS A 367 31.62 -13.96 -16.61
C LYS A 367 30.14 -13.60 -16.53
N ILE A 368 29.81 -12.40 -16.02
CA ILE A 368 28.43 -11.93 -15.92
C ILE A 368 27.98 -11.46 -17.31
N PRO A 369 26.93 -12.04 -17.91
CA PRO A 369 26.47 -11.65 -19.23
C PRO A 369 25.98 -10.19 -19.22
N THR A 370 26.37 -9.43 -20.24
CA THR A 370 25.98 -8.02 -20.40
C THR A 370 25.44 -7.77 -21.81
N LEU A 371 24.58 -6.76 -21.91
CA LEU A 371 24.22 -6.20 -23.20
C LEU A 371 25.40 -5.41 -23.78
N THR A 372 25.50 -5.39 -25.09
CA THR A 372 26.47 -4.63 -25.85
C THR A 372 25.89 -3.27 -26.27
N LEU A 373 26.76 -2.38 -26.77
CA LEU A 373 26.30 -1.13 -27.39
C LEU A 373 25.46 -1.35 -28.65
N GLU A 374 25.51 -2.54 -29.25
CA GLU A 374 24.75 -2.91 -30.44
C GLU A 374 23.31 -3.28 -30.12
N ASP A 375 23.05 -3.75 -28.89
CA ASP A 375 21.71 -4.08 -28.39
C ASP A 375 20.87 -2.83 -28.04
N LEU A 376 21.50 -1.65 -28.00
CA LEU A 376 20.84 -0.40 -27.63
C LEU A 376 20.30 0.34 -28.86
N PRO A 377 19.04 0.82 -28.83
CA PRO A 377 18.51 1.63 -29.92
C PRO A 377 19.32 2.92 -30.07
N ARG A 378 19.76 3.22 -31.29
CA ARG A 378 20.59 4.41 -31.60
C ARG A 378 19.80 5.72 -31.54
N VAL A 379 18.47 5.63 -31.55
CA VAL A 379 17.55 6.76 -31.56
C VAL A 379 16.50 6.55 -30.49
N ASN A 380 16.23 7.60 -29.71
CA ASN A 380 15.18 7.56 -28.70
C ASN A 380 13.80 7.34 -29.34
N LYS A 381 12.92 6.67 -28.59
CA LYS A 381 11.52 6.52 -28.99
C LYS A 381 10.87 7.90 -29.14
N SER A 382 10.41 8.21 -30.34
CA SER A 382 9.62 9.42 -30.60
C SER A 382 8.21 9.25 -30.03
N ILE A 383 7.71 10.28 -29.35
CA ILE A 383 6.33 10.35 -28.88
C ILE A 383 5.59 11.31 -29.83
N PRO A 384 4.56 10.83 -30.56
CA PRO A 384 3.76 11.69 -31.43
C PRO A 384 3.22 12.89 -30.67
N ILE A 385 3.38 14.08 -31.24
CA ILE A 385 2.89 15.33 -30.67
C ILE A 385 2.41 16.25 -31.79
N GLU A 386 1.12 16.55 -31.76
CA GLU A 386 0.52 17.60 -32.58
C GLU A 386 0.42 18.87 -31.73
N ARG A 387 0.75 20.02 -32.33
CA ARG A 387 0.81 21.31 -31.66
C ARG A 387 -0.21 22.24 -32.29
N GLU A 388 -1.16 22.69 -31.49
CA GLU A 388 -2.29 23.48 -31.96
C GLU A 388 -2.59 24.65 -31.02
N SER A 389 -3.59 25.45 -31.38
CA SER A 389 -4.16 26.50 -30.54
C SER A 389 -5.67 26.37 -30.51
N ILE A 390 -6.24 26.18 -29.33
CA ILE A 390 -7.70 26.08 -29.11
C ILE A 390 -8.12 27.32 -28.33
N GLY A 391 -8.92 28.19 -28.94
CA GLY A 391 -9.35 29.44 -28.31
C GLY A 391 -8.20 30.36 -27.88
N GLY A 392 -7.07 30.32 -28.58
CA GLY A 392 -5.85 31.08 -28.23
C GLY A 392 -4.96 30.43 -27.18
N VAL A 393 -5.35 29.28 -26.63
CA VAL A 393 -4.56 28.51 -25.66
C VAL A 393 -3.75 27.45 -26.39
N ARG A 394 -2.46 27.35 -26.07
CA ARG A 394 -1.55 26.34 -26.63
C ARG A 394 -2.02 24.94 -26.24
N SER A 395 -2.23 24.09 -27.25
CA SER A 395 -2.69 22.71 -27.07
C SER A 395 -1.67 21.72 -27.61
N PHE A 396 -1.59 20.56 -26.96
CA PHE A 396 -0.73 19.44 -27.35
C PHE A 396 -1.55 18.16 -27.37
N THR A 397 -1.56 17.46 -28.50
CA THR A 397 -2.30 16.21 -28.67
C THR A 397 -1.32 15.06 -28.89
N HIS A 398 -1.55 13.95 -28.20
CA HIS A 398 -0.74 12.74 -28.27
C HIS A 398 -1.61 11.55 -28.69
N ALA A 399 -1.56 11.17 -29.96
CA ALA A 399 -2.28 9.99 -30.47
C ALA A 399 -1.55 8.70 -30.03
N LEU A 400 -1.98 8.15 -28.89
CA LEU A 400 -1.42 6.95 -28.27
C LEU A 400 -2.51 5.90 -28.03
N ALA A 401 -2.12 4.63 -27.97
CA ALA A 401 -3.02 3.56 -27.53
C ALA A 401 -3.24 3.67 -26.01
N THR A 402 -4.44 4.05 -25.60
CA THR A 402 -4.79 4.36 -24.19
C THR A 402 -5.81 3.41 -23.58
N ASN A 403 -6.06 2.24 -24.19
CA ASN A 403 -7.11 1.30 -23.76
C ASN A 403 -8.50 1.95 -23.63
N GLY A 404 -8.84 2.87 -24.54
CA GLY A 404 -10.14 3.53 -24.53
C GLY A 404 -10.30 4.59 -23.44
N VAL A 405 -9.20 5.13 -22.91
CA VAL A 405 -9.20 6.22 -21.92
C VAL A 405 -8.72 7.52 -22.55
N LEU A 406 -9.45 8.60 -22.29
CA LEU A 406 -9.02 9.97 -22.55
C LEU A 406 -8.28 10.50 -21.32
N TYR A 407 -7.11 11.11 -21.52
CA TYR A 407 -6.37 11.86 -20.50
C TYR A 407 -6.33 13.33 -20.88
N LEU A 408 -6.63 14.21 -19.93
CA LEU A 408 -6.71 15.65 -20.13
C LEU A 408 -5.96 16.39 -19.04
N ASP A 409 -5.04 17.26 -19.46
CA ASP A 409 -4.16 18.04 -18.59
C ASP A 409 -4.33 19.54 -18.87
N PHE A 410 -4.74 20.31 -17.85
CA PHE A 410 -4.74 21.78 -17.88
C PHE A 410 -3.53 22.31 -17.12
N GLY A 411 -2.63 23.01 -17.82
CA GLY A 411 -1.42 23.58 -17.23
C GLY A 411 -1.59 25.06 -16.87
N PHE A 412 -1.31 25.40 -15.62
CA PHE A 412 -1.28 26.78 -15.11
C PHE A 412 0.15 27.16 -14.74
N ASP A 413 0.64 28.27 -15.29
CA ASP A 413 1.99 28.77 -15.03
C ASP A 413 2.09 29.35 -13.61
N MET A 414 2.94 28.75 -12.78
CA MET A 414 3.13 29.19 -11.39
C MET A 414 4.03 30.42 -11.26
N HIS A 415 4.69 30.89 -12.32
CA HIS A 415 5.43 32.17 -12.28
C HIS A 415 4.51 33.38 -12.05
N ALA A 416 3.21 33.24 -12.34
CA ALA A 416 2.21 34.25 -12.05
C ALA A 416 1.88 34.36 -10.53
N LEU A 417 2.32 33.39 -9.71
CA LEU A 417 2.02 33.36 -8.28
C LEU A 417 3.08 34.13 -7.47
N PRO A 418 2.66 34.98 -6.50
CA PRO A 418 3.55 35.49 -5.48
C PRO A 418 4.27 34.36 -4.72
N GLY A 419 5.58 34.50 -4.50
CA GLY A 419 6.41 33.44 -3.91
C GLY A 419 5.94 32.97 -2.53
N ASN A 420 5.32 33.85 -1.73
CA ASN A 420 4.78 33.51 -0.42
C ASN A 420 3.55 32.58 -0.47
N LEU A 421 2.90 32.43 -1.63
CA LEU A 421 1.76 31.53 -1.82
C LEU A 421 2.17 30.13 -2.31
N LEU A 422 3.40 29.94 -2.78
CA LEU A 422 3.89 28.65 -3.29
C LEU A 422 3.73 27.49 -2.28
N PRO A 423 4.01 27.68 -0.97
CA PRO A 423 3.80 26.61 0.02
C PRO A 423 2.34 26.17 0.16
N LEU A 424 1.38 27.04 -0.19
CA LEU A 424 -0.05 26.76 -0.07
C LEU A 424 -0.63 26.06 -1.30
N VAL A 425 0.09 25.99 -2.42
CA VAL A 425 -0.39 25.41 -3.69
C VAL A 425 -0.89 23.97 -3.53
N PRO A 426 -0.21 23.04 -2.81
CA PRO A 426 -0.72 21.69 -2.63
C PRO A 426 -2.08 21.65 -1.92
N LEU A 427 -2.26 22.49 -0.89
CA LEU A 427 -3.51 22.59 -0.14
C LEU A 427 -4.61 23.25 -0.98
N PHE A 428 -4.28 24.30 -1.72
CA PHE A 428 -5.19 24.97 -2.65
C PHE A 428 -5.72 24.01 -3.71
N ALA A 429 -4.83 23.28 -4.40
CA ALA A 429 -5.21 22.36 -5.45
C ALA A 429 -6.05 21.19 -4.92
N ARG A 430 -5.76 20.72 -3.70
CA ARG A 430 -6.59 19.74 -2.99
C ARG A 430 -7.97 20.31 -2.64
N ALA A 431 -8.04 21.56 -2.19
CA ALA A 431 -9.28 22.21 -1.80
C ALA A 431 -10.26 22.33 -2.99
N LEU A 432 -9.78 22.64 -4.20
CA LEU A 432 -10.62 22.70 -5.41
C LEU A 432 -11.48 21.45 -5.60
N LEU A 433 -10.96 20.28 -5.24
CA LEU A 433 -11.63 18.99 -5.42
C LEU A 433 -12.36 18.50 -4.17
N GLN A 434 -12.19 19.15 -3.01
CA GLN A 434 -12.62 18.61 -1.71
C GLN A 434 -13.39 19.60 -0.83
N THR A 435 -13.73 20.79 -1.31
CA THR A 435 -14.57 21.76 -0.57
C THR A 435 -16.00 21.89 -1.11
N GLY A 436 -16.33 21.21 -2.21
CA GLY A 436 -17.63 21.37 -2.89
C GLY A 436 -17.71 22.68 -3.67
N THR A 437 -18.89 22.95 -4.23
CA THR A 437 -19.22 24.12 -5.05
C THR A 437 -20.46 24.84 -4.53
N SER A 438 -20.91 25.93 -5.15
CA SER A 438 -22.19 26.56 -4.77
C SER A 438 -23.40 25.64 -5.02
N LYS A 439 -23.25 24.66 -5.91
CA LYS A 439 -24.32 23.73 -6.35
C LYS A 439 -24.32 22.41 -5.57
N GLN A 440 -23.17 22.01 -5.03
CA GLN A 440 -22.95 20.67 -4.49
C GLN A 440 -22.03 20.75 -3.26
N ASP A 441 -22.34 20.00 -2.20
CA ASP A 441 -21.38 19.80 -1.13
C ASP A 441 -20.19 18.94 -1.59
N PHE A 442 -19.16 18.82 -0.73
CA PHE A 442 -17.96 18.08 -1.12
C PHE A 442 -18.22 16.57 -1.33
N VAL A 443 -19.23 16.02 -0.67
CA VAL A 443 -19.62 14.61 -0.80
C VAL A 443 -20.20 14.38 -2.19
N SER A 444 -21.19 15.19 -2.57
CA SER A 444 -21.85 15.14 -3.88
C SER A 444 -20.87 15.39 -5.02
N LEU A 445 -19.93 16.34 -4.86
CA LEU A 445 -18.86 16.58 -5.84
C LEU A 445 -17.95 15.37 -5.99
N THR A 446 -17.53 14.75 -4.87
CA THR A 446 -16.68 13.55 -4.89
C THR A 446 -17.39 12.37 -5.55
N GLN A 447 -18.67 12.17 -5.25
CA GLN A 447 -19.51 11.15 -5.89
C GLN A 447 -19.65 11.41 -7.39
N ARG A 448 -19.91 12.65 -7.81
CA ARG A 448 -19.99 13.04 -9.23
C ARG A 448 -18.69 12.75 -9.98
N ILE A 449 -17.53 13.08 -9.39
CA ILE A 449 -16.21 12.74 -9.94
C ILE A 449 -16.09 11.22 -10.09
N GLY A 450 -16.38 10.46 -9.04
CA GLY A 450 -16.21 9.00 -9.02
C GLY A 450 -17.18 8.23 -9.91
N ARG A 451 -18.39 8.75 -10.17
CA ARG A 451 -19.40 8.14 -11.06
C ARG A 451 -19.14 8.38 -12.54
N SER A 452 -18.55 9.52 -12.86
CA SER A 452 -18.48 10.01 -14.24
C SER A 452 -17.07 9.99 -14.83
N THR A 453 -16.04 9.82 -14.02
CA THR A 453 -14.64 9.92 -14.45
C THR A 453 -13.81 8.78 -13.85
N GLY A 454 -12.58 8.62 -14.30
CA GLY A 454 -11.57 7.79 -13.65
C GLY A 454 -10.78 8.53 -12.57
N GLY A 455 -11.19 9.75 -12.22
CA GLY A 455 -10.53 10.60 -11.24
C GLY A 455 -10.04 11.91 -11.83
N ILE A 456 -10.03 12.92 -10.97
CA ILE A 456 -9.44 14.23 -11.21
C ILE A 456 -8.45 14.50 -10.09
N GLY A 457 -7.27 14.98 -10.42
CA GLY A 457 -6.20 15.26 -9.47
C GLY A 457 -5.31 16.39 -9.95
N PHE A 458 -4.25 16.68 -9.19
CA PHE A 458 -3.30 17.71 -9.56
C PHE A 458 -1.86 17.19 -9.46
N GLN A 459 -0.99 17.75 -10.28
CA GLN A 459 0.45 17.54 -10.20
C GLN A 459 1.17 18.88 -10.28
N ARG A 460 2.17 19.09 -9.43
CA ARG A 460 3.11 20.19 -9.59
C ARG A 460 4.31 19.71 -10.40
N ILE A 461 4.71 20.49 -11.39
CA ILE A 461 5.91 20.25 -12.19
C ILE A 461 6.85 21.43 -11.94
N ASN A 462 8.01 21.15 -11.34
CA ASN A 462 9.08 22.12 -11.15
C ASN A 462 10.36 21.51 -11.70
N SER A 463 10.99 22.16 -12.66
CA SER A 463 12.24 21.69 -13.27
C SER A 463 13.08 22.87 -13.75
N THR A 464 14.40 22.68 -13.84
CA THR A 464 15.29 23.66 -14.45
C THR A 464 15.24 23.48 -15.96
N ARG A 465 15.16 24.59 -16.70
CA ARG A 465 15.27 24.52 -18.16
C ARG A 465 16.69 24.17 -18.57
N THR A 466 16.82 23.43 -19.68
CA THR A 466 18.14 23.01 -20.21
C THR A 466 19.00 24.17 -20.68
N ASP A 467 18.40 25.32 -21.01
CA ASP A 467 19.11 26.55 -21.37
C ASP A 467 19.63 27.34 -20.14
N GLY A 468 19.29 26.91 -18.92
CA GLY A 468 19.68 27.58 -17.68
C GLY A 468 19.02 28.95 -17.46
N ALA A 469 18.12 29.38 -18.34
CA ALA A 469 17.59 30.75 -18.34
C ALA A 469 16.48 30.95 -17.30
N SER A 470 15.73 29.90 -16.96
CA SER A 470 14.68 29.94 -15.93
C SER A 470 14.31 28.54 -15.45
N THR A 471 13.28 28.46 -14.60
CA THR A 471 12.59 27.22 -14.27
C THR A 471 11.35 27.03 -15.13
N ALA A 472 10.89 25.79 -15.24
CA ALA A 472 9.54 25.44 -15.64
C ALA A 472 8.76 25.13 -14.35
N ALA A 473 7.75 25.94 -14.03
CA ALA A 473 6.96 25.84 -12.82
C ALA A 473 5.48 25.82 -13.19
N TRP A 474 4.86 24.64 -13.20
CA TRP A 474 3.48 24.44 -13.63
C TRP A 474 2.65 23.70 -12.59
N LEU A 475 1.41 24.13 -12.39
CA LEU A 475 0.37 23.35 -11.73
C LEU A 475 -0.48 22.70 -12.82
N MET A 476 -0.53 21.38 -12.85
CA MET A 476 -1.34 20.60 -13.79
C MET A 476 -2.59 20.12 -13.07
N LEU A 477 -3.78 20.50 -13.55
CA LEU A 477 -5.04 19.86 -13.19
C LEU A 477 -5.31 18.76 -14.22
N ARG A 478 -5.40 17.52 -13.74
CA ARG A 478 -5.43 16.33 -14.58
C ARG A 478 -6.71 15.56 -14.39
N GLY A 479 -7.33 15.15 -15.48
CA GLY A 479 -8.53 14.33 -15.48
C GLY A 479 -8.39 13.16 -16.44
N LYS A 480 -9.08 12.06 -16.13
CA LYS A 480 -9.20 10.92 -17.04
C LYS A 480 -10.63 10.41 -17.06
N ALA A 481 -11.10 9.99 -18.23
CA ALA A 481 -12.45 9.48 -18.41
C ALA A 481 -12.51 8.60 -19.66
N VAL A 482 -13.59 7.82 -19.78
CA VAL A 482 -13.96 7.19 -21.06
C VAL A 482 -14.50 8.26 -22.02
N PRO A 483 -14.33 8.12 -23.35
CA PRO A 483 -14.64 9.17 -24.33
C PRO A 483 -16.08 9.73 -24.26
N ASP A 484 -17.07 8.88 -23.99
CA ASP A 484 -18.48 9.27 -23.85
C ASP A 484 -18.74 10.14 -22.60
N LYS A 485 -17.81 10.17 -21.65
CA LYS A 485 -17.84 11.01 -20.45
C LYS A 485 -16.95 12.25 -20.53
N ALA A 486 -16.32 12.52 -21.67
CA ALA A 486 -15.43 13.69 -21.82
C ALA A 486 -16.12 15.03 -21.54
N GLY A 487 -17.38 15.19 -21.97
CA GLY A 487 -18.17 16.39 -21.69
C GLY A 487 -18.42 16.60 -20.19
N GLU A 488 -18.71 15.52 -19.46
CA GLU A 488 -18.92 15.57 -18.01
C GLU A 488 -17.62 15.85 -17.26
N LEU A 489 -16.50 15.27 -17.70
CA LEU A 489 -15.17 15.60 -17.17
C LEU A 489 -14.87 17.10 -17.29
N LEU A 490 -15.11 17.69 -18.47
CA LEU A 490 -14.92 19.12 -18.71
C LEU A 490 -15.84 19.98 -17.84
N ALA A 491 -17.11 19.57 -17.69
CA ALA A 491 -18.07 20.28 -16.84
C ALA A 491 -17.63 20.31 -15.36
N ILE A 492 -17.14 19.18 -14.85
CA ILE A 492 -16.61 19.10 -13.48
C ILE A 492 -15.36 19.96 -13.33
N ILE A 493 -14.41 19.87 -14.27
CA ILE A 493 -13.20 20.71 -14.25
C ILE A 493 -13.54 22.19 -14.25
N HIS A 494 -14.52 22.61 -15.06
CA HIS A 494 -15.02 23.98 -15.06
C HIS A 494 -15.58 24.36 -13.67
N ASP A 495 -16.52 23.57 -13.14
CA ASP A 495 -17.14 23.85 -11.83
C ASP A 495 -16.08 23.97 -10.70
N VAL A 496 -15.10 23.07 -10.62
CA VAL A 496 -14.08 23.13 -9.55
C VAL A 496 -13.11 24.30 -9.70
N LEU A 497 -12.85 24.77 -10.93
CA LEU A 497 -11.99 25.93 -11.16
C LEU A 497 -12.72 27.26 -10.89
N THR A 498 -14.03 27.33 -11.13
CA THR A 498 -14.79 28.59 -11.06
C THR A 498 -15.65 28.76 -9.82
N ASP A 499 -16.02 27.67 -9.15
CA ASP A 499 -17.07 27.67 -8.13
C ASP A 499 -16.70 26.90 -6.84
N ALA A 500 -15.45 26.49 -6.68
CA ALA A 500 -15.01 25.78 -5.46
C ALA A 500 -15.15 26.65 -4.20
N GLN A 501 -15.75 26.09 -3.14
CA GLN A 501 -15.97 26.80 -1.87
C GLN A 501 -14.72 26.89 -0.98
N LEU A 502 -13.74 27.69 -1.38
CA LEU A 502 -12.47 27.85 -0.65
C LEU A 502 -12.61 28.54 0.73
N GLY A 503 -13.81 28.99 1.10
CA GLY A 503 -14.12 29.53 2.43
C GLY A 503 -14.46 28.47 3.50
N ASN A 504 -14.55 27.19 3.14
CA ASN A 504 -14.92 26.11 4.07
C ASN A 504 -13.77 25.81 5.07
N ARG A 505 -13.76 26.55 6.18
CA ARG A 505 -12.70 26.50 7.20
C ARG A 505 -12.54 25.13 7.83
N ASP A 506 -13.64 24.44 8.14
CA ASP A 506 -13.61 23.15 8.80
C ASP A 506 -12.96 22.10 7.90
N ARG A 507 -13.34 22.09 6.62
CA ARG A 507 -12.73 21.19 5.64
C ARG A 507 -11.26 21.49 5.41
N ILE A 508 -10.89 22.77 5.30
CA ILE A 508 -9.49 23.17 5.15
C ILE A 508 -8.66 22.73 6.36
N ARG A 509 -9.17 22.92 7.58
CA ARG A 509 -8.51 22.47 8.81
C ARG A 509 -8.25 20.96 8.79
N GLN A 510 -9.25 20.16 8.42
CA GLN A 510 -9.08 18.71 8.28
C GLN A 510 -8.00 18.35 7.25
N MET A 511 -8.02 18.98 6.08
CA MET A 511 -7.02 18.74 5.04
C MET A 511 -5.60 19.07 5.51
N VAL A 512 -5.42 20.11 6.32
CA VAL A 512 -4.14 20.49 6.93
C VAL A 512 -3.68 19.44 7.95
N LEU A 513 -4.56 18.98 8.83
CA LEU A 513 -4.23 17.94 9.82
C LEU A 513 -3.81 16.63 9.13
N GLU A 514 -4.56 16.20 8.13
CA GLU A 514 -4.20 15.00 7.35
C GLU A 514 -2.85 15.19 6.61
N ALA A 515 -2.59 16.37 6.04
CA ALA A 515 -1.33 16.66 5.35
C ALA A 515 -0.14 16.68 6.32
N LYS A 516 -0.32 17.26 7.52
CA LYS A 516 0.67 17.24 8.60
C LYS A 516 0.98 15.79 9.02
N ALA A 517 -0.04 15.01 9.37
CA ALA A 517 0.13 13.63 9.80
C ALA A 517 0.75 12.74 8.70
N GLY A 518 0.43 13.01 7.43
CA GLY A 518 1.06 12.36 6.28
C GLY A 518 2.54 12.72 6.13
N PHE A 519 2.88 14.00 6.27
CA PHE A 519 4.26 14.48 6.19
C PHE A 519 5.14 13.95 7.32
N GLU A 520 4.66 14.00 8.58
CA GLU A 520 5.39 13.45 9.74
C GLU A 520 5.66 11.95 9.57
N SER A 521 4.68 11.20 9.06
CA SER A 521 4.88 9.77 8.77
C SER A 521 5.93 9.51 7.69
N SER A 522 6.09 10.43 6.72
CA SER A 522 7.08 10.30 5.65
C SER A 522 8.51 10.62 6.10
N LEU A 523 8.68 11.36 7.20
CA LEU A 523 9.99 11.67 7.79
C LEU A 523 10.52 10.53 8.66
N ALA A 524 9.63 9.70 9.19
CA ALA A 524 9.95 8.58 10.08
C ALA A 524 10.16 7.25 9.33
N GLY A 525 10.04 7.24 8.01
CA GLY A 525 10.12 6.06 7.14
C GLY A 525 11.40 5.97 6.32
#